data_AF-K7GBX7-F1
#
_entry.id   AF-K7GBX7-F1
#
_cell.length_a   1.000
_cell.length_b   1.000
_cell.length_c   1.000
_cell.angle_alpha   90.00
_cell.angle_beta   90.00
_cell.angle_gamma   90.00
#
_symmetry.space_group_name_H-M   'P 1'
#
loop_
_entity.id
_entity.type
_entity.pdbx_description
1 polymer ?
#
loop_
_entity_poly.entity_id
_entity_poly.type
_entity_poly.pdbx_seq_one_letter_code
_entity_poly.pdbx_strand_id
1 'polypeptide(L)'
;MTAAPMDVRQWVDTDEAGSDNVVVPPGTYVKVAGHLRSFQNKKSLVAFKIMPLEDMNEFTTHLLEIVSAHMGLRKNIMTTSKIPQSLGSFGTGDMASYGGGSSVMNGLTAHQSQVLNLIKSCSDPEGLSLKDLKSQLHNINMTTIKQAVEFLSSEGHIYSTVDDDHYKSTDAE
;
A
#
# COMPACT_ATOMS: atom_id res chain seq x y z
N MET A 1 -10.98 22.54 4.78
CA MET A 1 -10.36 21.57 3.83
C MET A 1 -8.96 21.23 4.33
N THR A 2 -8.50 19.99 4.17
CA THR A 2 -7.24 19.48 4.75
C THR A 2 -6.01 19.73 3.87
N ALA A 3 -6.19 19.89 2.55
CA ALA A 3 -5.15 20.19 1.56
C ALA A 3 -5.80 20.75 0.28
N ALA A 4 -5.00 20.99 -0.75
CA ALA A 4 -5.48 21.25 -2.11
C ALA A 4 -6.26 20.03 -2.66
N PRO A 5 -7.16 20.22 -3.66
CA PRO A 5 -7.88 19.11 -4.29
C PRO A 5 -6.95 18.02 -4.83
N MET A 6 -7.36 16.75 -4.69
CA MET A 6 -6.63 15.59 -5.18
C MET A 6 -7.29 15.04 -6.44
N ASP A 7 -6.49 14.60 -7.40
CA ASP A 7 -6.99 13.93 -8.61
C ASP A 7 -7.51 12.52 -8.27
N VAL A 8 -8.76 12.24 -8.65
CA VAL A 8 -9.41 10.94 -8.51
C VAL A 8 -9.81 10.45 -9.90
N ARG A 9 -9.42 9.23 -10.27
CA ARG A 9 -9.74 8.60 -11.57
C ARG A 9 -10.59 7.36 -11.35
N GLN A 10 -11.72 7.27 -12.03
CA GLN A 10 -12.55 6.06 -12.11
C GLN A 10 -12.58 5.58 -13.57
N TRP A 11 -12.28 4.32 -13.79
CA TRP A 11 -12.44 3.70 -15.11
C TRP A 11 -13.90 3.32 -15.31
N VAL A 12 -14.41 3.56 -16.52
CA VAL A 12 -15.80 3.30 -16.90
C VAL A 12 -15.78 2.27 -18.01
N ASP A 13 -16.39 1.10 -17.75
CA ASP A 13 -16.57 0.08 -18.78
C ASP A 13 -17.72 0.51 -19.69
N THR A 14 -17.44 0.60 -21.00
CA THR A 14 -18.40 1.09 -22.00
C THR A 14 -19.29 -0.03 -22.55
N ASP A 15 -18.94 -1.30 -22.29
CA ASP A 15 -19.54 -2.48 -22.93
C ASP A 15 -20.61 -3.17 -22.07
N GLU A 16 -20.77 -2.80 -20.79
CA GLU A 16 -21.80 -3.37 -19.92
C GLU A 16 -23.06 -2.49 -19.88
N ALA A 17 -24.09 -2.93 -20.60
CA ALA A 17 -25.43 -2.35 -20.57
C ALA A 17 -26.06 -2.56 -19.18
N GLY A 18 -25.86 -1.60 -18.28
CA GLY A 18 -26.38 -1.63 -16.90
C GLY A 18 -25.44 -1.06 -15.85
N SER A 19 -24.21 -0.67 -16.22
CA SER A 19 -23.32 0.04 -15.29
C SER A 19 -23.86 1.45 -15.04
N ASP A 20 -24.13 1.76 -13.77
CA ASP A 20 -24.66 3.03 -13.27
C ASP A 20 -23.55 4.10 -13.32
N ASN A 21 -23.07 4.40 -14.54
CA ASN A 21 -22.03 5.37 -14.84
C ASN A 21 -22.58 6.79 -14.73
N VAL A 22 -23.07 7.14 -13.55
CA VAL A 22 -23.62 8.45 -13.27
C VAL A 22 -22.46 9.41 -13.02
N VAL A 23 -22.31 10.39 -13.92
CA VAL A 23 -21.40 11.51 -13.70
C VAL A 23 -21.95 12.34 -12.54
N VAL A 24 -21.21 12.36 -11.44
CA VAL A 24 -21.60 13.12 -10.24
C VAL A 24 -21.48 14.63 -10.51
N PRO A 25 -22.53 15.44 -10.26
CA PRO A 25 -22.46 16.88 -10.48
C PRO A 25 -21.43 17.58 -9.58
N PRO A 26 -20.78 18.66 -10.07
CA PRO A 26 -19.89 19.47 -9.25
C PRO A 26 -20.57 20.00 -7.98
N GLY A 27 -19.82 20.06 -6.88
CA GLY A 27 -20.32 20.52 -5.57
C GLY A 27 -21.02 19.45 -4.73
N THR A 28 -21.12 18.21 -5.22
CA THR A 28 -21.70 17.09 -4.49
C THR A 28 -20.65 16.46 -3.55
N TYR A 29 -21.02 16.19 -2.30
CA TYR A 29 -20.18 15.38 -1.41
C TYR A 29 -20.21 13.93 -1.84
N VAL A 30 -19.03 13.31 -1.91
CA VAL A 30 -18.87 11.90 -2.30
C VAL A 30 -17.99 11.15 -1.32
N LYS A 31 -18.29 9.86 -1.13
CA LYS A 31 -17.42 8.87 -0.51
C LYS A 31 -16.73 8.10 -1.62
N VAL A 32 -15.40 8.10 -1.60
CA VAL A 32 -14.59 7.44 -2.62
C VAL A 32 -13.83 6.28 -1.98
N ALA A 33 -13.89 5.10 -2.61
CA ALA A 33 -13.06 3.95 -2.30
C ALA A 33 -12.16 3.64 -3.51
N GLY A 34 -10.86 3.50 -3.24
CA GLY A 34 -9.85 3.38 -4.27
C GLY A 34 -8.47 3.10 -3.71
N HIS A 35 -7.52 2.89 -4.62
CA HIS A 35 -6.12 2.70 -4.30
C HIS A 35 -5.37 4.03 -4.46
N LEU A 36 -4.60 4.41 -3.44
CA LEU A 36 -3.75 5.58 -3.51
C LEU A 36 -2.55 5.25 -4.41
N ARG A 37 -2.30 6.09 -5.42
CA ARG A 37 -1.11 6.00 -6.26
C ARG A 37 -0.28 7.27 -6.14
N SER A 38 1.03 7.13 -6.22
CA SER A 38 1.96 8.24 -6.32
C SER A 38 2.72 8.08 -7.63
N PHE A 39 2.61 9.03 -8.56
CA PHE A 39 3.40 9.04 -9.78
C PHE A 39 4.17 10.34 -9.90
N GLN A 40 5.50 10.27 -10.04
CA GLN A 40 6.36 11.46 -10.04
C GLN A 40 6.08 12.38 -8.83
N ASN A 41 5.97 11.76 -7.65
CA ASN A 41 5.64 12.42 -6.38
C ASN A 41 4.27 13.16 -6.35
N LYS A 42 3.41 12.95 -7.36
CA LYS A 42 2.03 13.43 -7.39
C LYS A 42 1.09 12.32 -6.95
N LYS A 43 0.41 12.53 -5.82
CA LYS A 43 -0.59 11.59 -5.29
C LYS A 43 -1.92 11.73 -6.02
N SER A 44 -2.50 10.59 -6.39
CA SER A 44 -3.82 10.47 -7.01
C SER A 44 -4.54 9.22 -6.48
N LEU A 45 -5.86 9.17 -6.57
CA LEU A 45 -6.64 8.02 -6.16
C LEU A 45 -7.24 7.34 -7.39
N VAL A 46 -6.99 6.05 -7.56
CA VAL A 46 -7.70 5.23 -8.57
C VAL A 46 -8.91 4.61 -7.89
N ALA A 47 -10.08 5.18 -8.15
CA ALA A 47 -11.34 4.79 -7.55
C ALA A 47 -11.94 3.59 -8.27
N PHE A 48 -12.33 2.58 -7.50
CA PHE A 48 -13.23 1.51 -7.97
C PHE A 48 -14.67 1.76 -7.54
N LYS A 49 -14.91 2.72 -6.63
CA LYS A 49 -16.27 3.13 -6.21
C LYS A 49 -16.31 4.62 -5.84
N ILE A 50 -17.25 5.35 -6.43
CA ILE A 50 -17.60 6.73 -6.06
C ILE A 50 -19.08 6.73 -5.70
N MET A 51 -19.43 7.20 -4.51
CA MET A 51 -20.82 7.24 -4.03
C MET A 51 -21.16 8.67 -3.57
N PRO A 52 -22.16 9.33 -4.17
CA PRO A 52 -22.76 10.53 -3.60
C PRO A 52 -23.24 10.25 -2.17
N LEU A 53 -23.02 11.20 -1.26
CA LEU A 53 -23.57 11.11 0.09
C LEU A 53 -25.05 11.48 0.05
N GLU A 54 -25.88 10.64 0.68
CA GLU A 54 -27.30 10.91 0.90
C GLU A 54 -27.53 11.61 2.25
N ASP A 55 -26.70 11.30 3.24
CA ASP A 55 -26.73 11.91 4.58
C ASP A 55 -25.37 12.54 4.96
N MET A 56 -25.40 13.79 5.38
CA MET A 56 -24.20 14.51 5.86
C MET A 56 -23.64 13.96 7.19
N ASN A 57 -24.40 13.12 7.91
CA ASN A 57 -23.87 12.37 9.05
C ASN A 57 -22.78 11.37 8.62
N GLU A 58 -22.79 10.89 7.37
CA GLU A 58 -21.74 10.02 6.83
C GLU A 58 -20.39 10.75 6.76
N PHE A 59 -20.41 12.03 6.39
CA PHE A 59 -19.20 12.87 6.38
C PHE A 59 -18.62 13.04 7.80
N THR A 60 -19.49 13.32 8.77
CA THR A 60 -19.08 13.46 10.18
C THR A 60 -18.54 12.14 10.74
N THR A 61 -19.21 11.02 10.43
CA THR A 61 -18.78 9.67 10.80
C THR A 61 -17.39 9.37 10.21
N HIS A 62 -17.17 9.71 8.94
CA HIS A 62 -15.87 9.50 8.29
C HIS A 62 -14.72 10.24 9.00
N LEU A 63 -14.95 11.45 9.49
CA LEU A 63 -13.94 12.19 10.27
C LEU A 63 -13.57 11.44 11.56
N LEU A 64 -14.56 10.87 12.26
CA LEU A 64 -14.34 10.09 13.48
C LEU A 64 -13.64 8.74 13.18
N GLU A 65 -14.05 8.08 12.10
CA GLU A 65 -13.42 6.84 11.61
C GLU A 65 -11.93 7.04 11.34
N ILE A 66 -11.55 8.11 10.64
CA ILE A 66 -10.13 8.42 10.34
C ILE A 66 -9.32 8.52 11.63
N VAL A 67 -9.80 9.31 12.60
CA VAL A 67 -9.09 9.53 13.86
C VAL A 67 -8.97 8.22 14.64
N SER A 68 -10.07 7.47 14.75
CA SER A 68 -10.11 6.19 15.46
C SER A 68 -9.18 5.15 14.82
N ALA A 69 -9.28 4.95 13.50
CA ALA A 69 -8.47 3.98 12.76
C ALA A 69 -6.97 4.33 12.83
N HIS A 70 -6.61 5.61 12.66
CA HIS A 70 -5.24 6.06 12.77
C HIS A 70 -4.66 5.84 14.19
N MET A 71 -5.45 6.13 15.24
CA MET A 71 -5.03 5.84 16.61
C MET A 71 -4.86 4.33 16.86
N GLY A 72 -5.78 3.50 16.36
CA GLY A 72 -5.71 2.04 16.50
C GLY A 72 -4.48 1.44 15.81
N LEU A 73 -4.22 1.83 14.57
CA LEU A 73 -3.08 1.35 13.79
C LEU A 73 -1.74 1.79 14.40
N ARG A 74 -1.63 3.04 14.87
CA ARG A 74 -0.41 3.52 15.54
C ARG A 74 -0.10 2.77 16.83
N LYS A 75 -1.12 2.44 17.64
CA LYS A 75 -0.93 1.66 18.86
C LYS A 75 -0.37 0.26 18.56
N ASN A 76 -0.87 -0.39 17.52
CA ASN A 76 -0.37 -1.70 17.10
C ASN A 76 1.06 -1.67 16.54
N ILE A 77 1.47 -0.58 15.90
CA ILE A 77 2.86 -0.44 15.43
C ILE A 77 3.81 -0.29 16.63
N MET A 78 3.45 0.51 17.65
CA MET A 78 4.29 0.75 18.83
C MET A 78 4.48 -0.48 19.75
N THR A 79 3.55 -1.43 19.77
CA THR A 79 3.71 -2.66 20.57
C THR A 79 4.73 -3.62 19.96
N THR A 80 5.02 -3.52 18.65
CA THR A 80 6.04 -4.34 17.98
C THR A 80 7.46 -3.78 18.07
N SER A 81 7.63 -2.53 18.54
CA SER A 81 8.94 -1.85 18.63
C SER A 81 9.61 -1.96 20.01
N LYS A 82 8.99 -2.65 20.97
CA LYS A 82 9.64 -2.91 22.27
C LYS A 82 10.62 -4.07 22.13
N ILE A 83 11.82 -3.71 21.71
CA ILE A 83 13.05 -4.47 21.95
C ILE A 83 13.03 -4.89 23.44
N PRO A 84 13.18 -6.17 23.81
CA PRO A 84 13.40 -6.53 25.19
C PRO A 84 14.79 -5.99 25.57
N GLN A 85 14.82 -4.93 26.38
CA GLN A 85 16.05 -4.61 27.11
C GLN A 85 16.39 -5.84 27.95
N SER A 86 17.59 -6.38 27.73
CA SER A 86 18.11 -7.48 28.53
C SER A 86 18.18 -7.05 29.99
N LEU A 87 17.27 -7.57 30.81
CA LEU A 87 17.47 -7.66 32.25
C LEU A 87 17.75 -9.12 32.56
N GLY A 88 18.86 -9.35 33.27
CA GLY A 88 19.50 -10.64 33.42
C GLY A 88 18.58 -11.75 33.97
N SER A 89 18.91 -12.97 33.53
CA SER A 89 18.87 -14.24 34.27
C SER A 89 17.77 -14.41 35.31
N PHE A 90 16.78 -15.28 35.05
CA PHE A 90 16.49 -16.47 35.86
C PHE A 90 15.53 -17.42 35.10
N GLY A 91 15.96 -18.68 34.89
CA GLY A 91 15.17 -19.92 35.05
C GLY A 91 13.92 -20.20 34.18
N THR A 92 14.10 -21.14 33.23
CA THR A 92 13.22 -22.31 32.93
C THR A 92 11.70 -22.16 32.75
N GLY A 93 11.20 -22.58 31.58
CA GLY A 93 9.88 -23.23 31.48
C GLY A 93 8.97 -22.81 30.32
N ASP A 94 9.19 -23.43 29.16
CA ASP A 94 8.23 -23.85 28.13
C ASP A 94 7.01 -23.03 27.63
N MET A 95 6.96 -23.00 26.28
CA MET A 95 5.80 -23.20 25.39
C MET A 95 4.80 -22.04 25.13
N ALA A 96 5.08 -21.28 24.06
CA ALA A 96 4.17 -21.08 22.90
C ALA A 96 4.78 -20.05 21.92
N SER A 97 5.69 -20.52 21.06
CA SER A 97 6.24 -19.76 19.94
C SER A 97 5.47 -20.11 18.67
N TYR A 98 4.52 -19.26 18.26
CA TYR A 98 4.04 -19.16 16.88
C TYR A 98 3.46 -17.75 16.66
N GLY A 99 4.25 -16.88 16.07
CA GLY A 99 3.83 -15.53 15.72
C GLY A 99 4.97 -14.81 15.01
N GLY A 100 5.26 -15.22 13.77
CA GLY A 100 6.22 -14.54 12.90
C GLY A 100 5.74 -13.11 12.63
N GLY A 101 6.15 -12.19 13.51
CA GLY A 101 5.87 -10.77 13.40
C GLY A 101 6.67 -10.20 12.23
N SER A 102 6.05 -10.18 11.05
CA SER A 102 6.50 -9.38 9.92
C SER A 102 6.51 -7.92 10.39
N SER A 103 7.71 -7.36 10.58
CA SER A 103 7.88 -5.98 11.00
C SER A 103 7.30 -5.10 9.89
N VAL A 104 6.12 -4.52 10.16
CA VAL A 104 5.37 -3.73 9.18
C VAL A 104 5.95 -2.31 9.18
N MET A 105 7.07 -2.11 8.49
CA MET A 105 7.61 -0.77 8.28
C MET A 105 6.75 -0.10 7.19
N ASN A 106 6.11 1.02 7.51
CA ASN A 106 5.29 1.82 6.59
C ASN A 106 4.05 1.12 5.99
N GLY A 107 3.49 0.10 6.63
CA GLY A 107 2.33 -0.64 6.10
C GLY A 107 2.69 -1.73 5.09
N LEU A 108 3.98 -1.94 4.82
CA LEU A 108 4.50 -3.04 4.00
C LEU A 108 5.01 -4.17 4.90
N THR A 109 4.86 -5.41 4.45
CA THR A 109 5.53 -6.57 5.07
C THR A 109 7.05 -6.46 4.95
N ALA A 110 7.78 -7.24 5.74
CA ALA A 110 9.25 -7.28 5.67
C ALA A 110 9.75 -7.64 4.25
N HIS A 111 9.12 -8.62 3.59
CA HIS A 111 9.48 -9.03 2.23
C HIS A 111 9.13 -7.97 1.18
N GLN A 112 7.96 -7.33 1.27
CA GLN A 112 7.60 -6.22 0.37
C GLN A 112 8.56 -5.04 0.53
N SER A 113 8.94 -4.70 1.76
CA SER A 113 9.92 -3.64 2.02
C SER A 113 11.28 -3.96 1.43
N GLN A 114 11.74 -5.22 1.54
CA GLN A 114 13.00 -5.66 0.94
C GLN A 114 12.99 -5.56 -0.59
N VAL A 115 11.92 -6.06 -1.24
CA VAL A 115 11.76 -5.97 -2.70
C VAL A 115 11.72 -4.51 -3.15
N LEU A 116 10.94 -3.66 -2.49
CA LEU A 116 10.82 -2.24 -2.84
C LEU A 116 12.16 -1.50 -2.71
N ASN A 117 12.89 -1.71 -1.61
CA ASN A 117 14.18 -1.06 -1.40
C ASN A 117 15.20 -1.47 -2.47
N LEU A 118 15.16 -2.73 -2.91
CA LEU A 118 16.05 -3.22 -3.95
C LEU A 118 15.74 -2.58 -5.30
N ILE A 119 14.45 -2.50 -5.67
CA ILE A 119 14.01 -1.83 -6.90
C ILE A 119 14.39 -0.34 -6.87
N LYS A 120 14.25 0.33 -5.72
CA LYS A 120 14.66 1.72 -5.54
C LYS A 120 16.16 1.95 -5.70
N SER A 121 16.98 0.96 -5.38
CA SER A 121 18.44 1.06 -5.50
C SER A 121 18.95 0.84 -6.93
N CYS A 122 18.09 0.45 -7.87
CA CYS A 122 18.45 0.22 -9.27
C CYS A 122 18.50 1.54 -10.04
N SER A 123 19.69 1.92 -10.51
CA SER A 123 19.91 3.10 -11.35
C SER A 123 19.67 2.83 -12.84
N ASP A 124 19.52 1.57 -13.24
CA ASP A 124 19.42 1.20 -14.65
C ASP A 124 18.12 1.76 -15.28
N PRO A 125 18.17 2.22 -16.55
CA PRO A 125 17.01 2.77 -17.22
C PRO A 125 15.92 1.72 -17.43
N GLU A 126 16.32 0.46 -17.65
CA GLU A 126 15.41 -0.67 -17.85
C GLU A 126 14.78 -1.16 -16.55
N GLY A 127 15.28 -0.75 -15.38
CA GLY A 127 14.80 -1.23 -14.07
C GLY A 127 15.35 -2.61 -13.70
N LEU A 128 14.74 -3.26 -12.72
CA LEU A 128 15.22 -4.51 -12.15
C LEU A 128 14.28 -5.69 -12.52
N SER A 129 14.84 -6.78 -13.04
CA SER A 129 14.04 -7.93 -13.45
C SER A 129 13.63 -8.85 -12.29
N LEU A 130 12.57 -9.66 -12.46
CA LEU A 130 12.23 -10.73 -11.49
C LEU A 130 13.39 -11.71 -11.24
N LYS A 131 14.21 -11.97 -12.26
CA LYS A 131 15.37 -12.85 -12.14
C LYS A 131 16.45 -12.22 -11.27
N ASP A 132 16.66 -10.92 -11.41
CA ASP A 132 17.64 -10.16 -10.60
C ASP A 132 17.17 -9.99 -9.17
N LEU A 133 15.87 -9.76 -8.95
CA LEU A 133 15.28 -9.79 -7.62
C LEU A 133 15.53 -11.14 -6.95
N LYS A 134 15.33 -12.25 -7.66
CA LYS A 134 15.58 -13.58 -7.10
C LYS A 134 17.06 -13.86 -6.85
N SER A 135 17.93 -13.35 -7.73
CA SER A 135 19.38 -13.54 -7.60
C SER A 135 19.93 -12.79 -6.39
N GLN A 136 19.36 -11.64 -6.01
CA GLN A 136 19.80 -10.86 -4.85
C GLN A 136 19.06 -11.23 -3.55
N LEU A 137 17.80 -11.67 -3.65
CA LEU A 137 16.98 -12.11 -2.52
C LEU A 137 16.99 -13.63 -2.39
N HIS A 138 18.17 -14.20 -2.09
CA HIS A 138 18.37 -15.65 -2.01
C HIS A 138 17.41 -16.34 -1.01
N ASN A 139 17.14 -15.66 0.10
CA ASN A 139 16.37 -16.18 1.24
C ASN A 139 14.84 -16.12 1.05
N ILE A 140 14.36 -15.56 -0.06
CA ILE A 140 12.93 -15.43 -0.36
C ILE A 140 12.59 -16.34 -1.54
N ASN A 141 11.52 -17.13 -1.44
CA ASN A 141 11.08 -17.97 -2.55
C ASN A 141 10.55 -17.11 -3.71
N MET A 142 10.56 -17.66 -4.93
CA MET A 142 10.09 -16.92 -6.12
C MET A 142 8.62 -16.51 -6.01
N THR A 143 7.78 -17.35 -5.38
CA THR A 143 6.35 -17.09 -5.21
C THR A 143 6.10 -15.85 -4.35
N THR A 144 6.78 -15.70 -3.21
CA THR A 144 6.64 -14.50 -2.36
C THR A 144 7.20 -13.26 -3.04
N ILE A 145 8.27 -13.37 -3.85
CA ILE A 145 8.76 -12.23 -4.65
C ILE A 145 7.68 -11.78 -5.64
N LYS A 146 7.08 -12.70 -6.40
CA LYS A 146 6.00 -12.36 -7.35
C LYS A 146 4.80 -11.71 -6.65
N GLN A 147 4.36 -12.26 -5.52
CA GLN A 147 3.27 -11.67 -4.73
C GLN A 147 3.62 -10.28 -4.20
N ALA A 148 4.87 -10.07 -3.77
CA ALA A 148 5.33 -8.76 -3.31
C ALA A 148 5.35 -7.76 -4.47
N VAL A 149 5.85 -8.14 -5.65
CA VAL A 149 5.87 -7.30 -6.85
C VAL A 149 4.47 -6.95 -7.31
N GLU A 150 3.55 -7.92 -7.37
CA GLU A 150 2.15 -7.70 -7.72
C GLU A 150 1.49 -6.69 -6.78
N PHE A 151 1.67 -6.87 -5.47
CA PHE A 151 1.17 -5.94 -4.45
C PHE A 151 1.77 -4.54 -4.59
N LEU A 152 3.10 -4.44 -4.74
CA LEU A 152 3.77 -3.14 -4.88
C LEU A 152 3.33 -2.43 -6.17
N SER A 153 3.04 -3.17 -7.23
CA SER A 153 2.50 -2.64 -8.49
C SER A 153 1.05 -2.19 -8.34
N SER A 154 0.21 -2.97 -7.64
CA SER A 154 -1.19 -2.63 -7.40
C SER A 154 -1.34 -1.38 -6.52
N GLU A 155 -0.52 -1.27 -5.47
CA GLU A 155 -0.42 -0.10 -4.59
C GLU A 155 0.34 1.09 -5.23
N GLY A 156 0.91 0.91 -6.43
CA GLY A 156 1.56 1.98 -7.19
C GLY A 156 2.94 2.39 -6.65
N HIS A 157 3.59 1.56 -5.85
CA HIS A 157 4.98 1.76 -5.40
C HIS A 157 6.00 1.52 -6.50
N ILE A 158 5.67 0.65 -7.45
CA ILE A 158 6.49 0.31 -8.62
C ILE A 158 5.63 0.26 -9.90
N TYR A 159 6.28 0.31 -11.05
CA TYR A 159 5.66 0.12 -12.37
C TYR A 159 6.57 -0.72 -13.28
N SER A 160 5.98 -1.40 -14.26
CA SER A 160 6.73 -2.13 -15.29
C SER A 160 7.30 -1.20 -16.34
N THR A 161 8.48 -1.52 -16.87
CA THR A 161 9.25 -0.64 -17.77
C THR A 161 9.24 -1.14 -19.22
N VAL A 162 10.28 -1.89 -19.62
CA VAL A 162 10.52 -2.35 -20.99
C VAL A 162 9.75 -3.63 -21.33
N ASP A 163 9.41 -4.41 -20.31
CA ASP A 163 8.59 -5.62 -20.40
C ASP A 163 7.83 -5.88 -19.09
N ASP A 164 7.09 -6.98 -19.02
CA ASP A 164 6.28 -7.37 -17.86
C ASP A 164 7.09 -7.90 -16.66
N ASP A 165 8.40 -8.14 -16.83
CA ASP A 165 9.28 -8.72 -15.82
C ASP A 165 10.28 -7.70 -15.25
N HIS A 166 10.37 -6.49 -15.80
CA HIS A 166 11.24 -5.39 -15.32
C HIS A 166 10.47 -4.29 -14.60
N TYR A 167 10.97 -3.88 -13.43
CA TYR A 167 10.27 -2.96 -12.54
C TYR A 167 11.14 -1.79 -12.10
N LYS A 168 10.51 -0.62 -11.93
CA LYS A 168 11.14 0.59 -11.38
C LYS A 168 10.27 1.23 -10.31
N SER A 169 10.88 1.93 -9.36
CA SER A 169 10.15 2.61 -8.29
C SER A 169 9.45 3.86 -8.80
N THR A 170 8.25 4.12 -8.28
CA THR A 170 7.45 5.29 -8.68
C THR A 170 7.82 6.58 -7.94
N ASP A 171 8.54 6.46 -6.82
CA ASP A 171 9.19 7.61 -6.19
C ASP A 171 10.30 8.09 -7.13
N ALA A 172 10.16 9.32 -7.63
CA ALA A 172 11.20 9.96 -8.43
C ALA A 172 12.44 10.19 -7.57
N GLU A 173 13.63 9.93 -8.13
CA GLU A 173 14.86 10.56 -7.63
C GLU A 173 14.73 12.10 -7.63
#